data_AF-A0AAW8FXT2-F1
#
_entry.id   AF-A0AAW8FXT2-F1
#
_cell.length_a   1.000
_cell.length_b   1.000
_cell.length_c   1.000
_cell.angle_alpha   90.00
_cell.angle_beta   90.00
_cell.angle_gamma   90.00
#
_symmetry.space_group_name_H-M   'P 1'
#
loop_
_entity.id
_entity.type
_entity.pdbx_description
1 polymer ?
#
loop_
_entity_poly.entity_id
_entity_poly.type
_entity_poly.pdbx_seq_one_letter_code
_entity_poly.pdbx_strand_id
1 'polypeptide(L)' 'MKQSIIHISLLVRDYDEAIDFYSKKLGFDLIEDTCLSDTKRWVTSRFLRVLPPISSGSE' A
#
# COMPACT_ATOMS: atom_id res chain seq x y z
N MET A 1 12.56 -13.92 -21.74
CA MET A 1 12.76 -12.67 -20.96
C MET A 1 11.75 -12.64 -19.81
N LYS A 2 12.18 -12.34 -18.57
CA LYS A 2 11.27 -12.21 -17.41
C LYS A 2 10.89 -10.74 -17.24
N GLN A 3 9.65 -10.38 -17.52
CA GLN A 3 9.09 -9.07 -17.17
C GLN A 3 8.48 -9.16 -15.78
N SER A 4 8.76 -8.18 -14.92
CA SER A 4 8.14 -8.04 -13.60
C SER A 4 7.38 -6.72 -13.57
N ILE A 5 6.14 -6.74 -13.10
CA ILE A 5 5.33 -5.54 -12.93
C ILE A 5 5.78 -4.87 -11.63
N ILE A 6 6.29 -3.64 -11.74
CA ILE A 6 6.90 -2.91 -10.62
C ILE A 6 5.87 -1.97 -9.97
N HIS A 7 4.91 -1.46 -10.74
CA HIS A 7 3.89 -0.53 -10.26
C HIS A 7 2.58 -0.70 -11.05
N ILE A 8 1.44 -0.58 -10.36
CA ILE A 8 0.10 -0.67 -10.95
C ILE A 8 -0.72 0.50 -10.39
N SER A 9 -1.36 1.27 -11.27
CA SER A 9 -2.28 2.33 -10.88
C SER A 9 -3.72 1.83 -11.02
N LEU A 10 -4.51 1.96 -9.97
CA LEU A 10 -5.90 1.52 -9.90
C LEU A 10 -6.81 2.73 -9.71
N LEU A 11 -7.89 2.81 -10.49
CA LEU A 11 -8.93 3.82 -10.28
C LEU A 11 -9.90 3.30 -9.22
N VAL A 12 -9.99 4.01 -8.11
CA VAL A 12 -10.88 3.65 -6.99
C VAL A 12 -12.03 4.64 -6.91
N ARG A 13 -13.19 4.15 -6.47
CA ARG A 13 -14.38 4.99 -6.29
C ARG A 13 -14.27 5.82 -5.01
N ASP A 14 -13.76 5.19 -3.96
CA ASP A 14 -13.52 5.81 -2.67
C ASP A 14 -12.08 5.54 -2.23
N TYR A 15 -11.36 6.60 -1.88
CA TYR A 15 -9.94 6.52 -1.52
C TYR A 15 -9.74 5.93 -0.13
N ASP A 16 -10.61 6.27 0.83
CA ASP A 16 -10.53 5.77 2.21
C ASP A 16 -10.80 4.25 2.24
N GLU A 17 -11.81 3.78 1.52
CA GLU A 17 -12.11 2.34 1.40
C GLU A 17 -10.94 1.57 0.77
N ALA A 18 -10.32 2.15 -0.27
CA ALA A 18 -9.16 1.54 -0.91
C ALA A 18 -7.97 1.46 0.04
N ILE A 19 -7.66 2.55 0.75
CA ILE A 19 -6.55 2.59 1.72
C ILE A 19 -6.79 1.56 2.83
N ASP A 20 -8.01 1.47 3.38
CA ASP A 20 -8.36 0.48 4.39
C ASP A 20 -8.18 -0.95 3.87
N PHE A 21 -8.65 -1.24 2.67
CA PHE A 21 -8.52 -2.56 2.06
C PHE A 21 -7.05 -2.94 1.83
N TYR A 22 -6.26 -2.07 1.20
CA TYR A 22 -4.85 -2.35 0.91
C TYR A 22 -4.01 -2.41 2.19
N SER A 23 -4.30 -1.57 3.18
CA SER A 23 -3.59 -1.56 4.46
C SER A 23 -3.96 -2.75 5.34
N LYS A 24 -5.25 -3.03 5.54
CA LYS A 24 -5.70 -4.07 6.48
C LYS A 24 -5.74 -5.48 5.89
N LYS A 25 -6.14 -5.65 4.63
CA LYS A 25 -6.25 -7.00 4.02
C LYS A 25 -4.94 -7.48 3.46
N LEU A 26 -4.18 -6.57 2.85
CA LEU A 26 -2.97 -6.90 2.12
C LEU A 26 -1.70 -6.46 2.84
N GLY A 27 -1.79 -5.68 3.93
CA GLY A 27 -0.62 -5.22 4.69
C GLY A 27 0.24 -4.20 3.94
N PHE A 28 -0.34 -3.43 3.03
CA PHE A 28 0.37 -2.35 2.35
C PHE A 28 0.53 -1.16 3.30
N ASP A 29 1.67 -0.48 3.18
CA ASP A 29 1.91 0.77 3.88
C ASP A 29 1.67 1.95 2.92
N LEU A 30 1.00 2.99 3.43
CA LEU A 30 0.75 4.20 2.67
C LEU A 30 2.05 5.00 2.57
N ILE A 31 2.63 5.06 1.37
CA ILE A 31 3.87 5.79 1.13
C ILE A 31 3.60 7.27 0.90
N GLU A 32 2.57 7.57 0.12
CA GLU A 32 2.31 8.94 -0.30
C GLU A 32 0.81 9.17 -0.47
N ASP A 33 0.30 10.25 0.12
CA ASP A 33 -1.03 10.81 -0.13
C ASP A 33 -0.84 12.25 -0.62
N THR A 34 -0.83 12.43 -1.94
CA THR A 34 -0.64 13.74 -2.59
C THR A 34 -1.98 14.21 -3.18
N CYS A 35 -2.52 15.32 -2.70
CA CYS A 35 -3.66 15.98 -3.32
C CYS A 35 -3.22 16.77 -4.56
N LEU A 36 -3.61 16.33 -5.77
CA LEU A 36 -3.28 17.04 -7.01
C LEU A 36 -4.30 18.12 -7.39
N SER A 37 -5.56 17.97 -6.99
CA SER A 37 -6.65 18.91 -7.26
C SER A 37 -7.81 18.66 -6.30
N ASP A 38 -8.79 19.57 -6.29
CA ASP A 38 -9.99 19.49 -5.42
C ASP A 38 -10.72 18.13 -5.53
N THR A 39 -10.66 17.49 -6.70
CA THR A 39 -11.33 16.22 -7.00
C THR A 39 -10.39 15.02 -7.14
N LYS A 40 -9.07 15.20 -7.02
CA LYS A 40 -8.11 14.15 -7.36
C LYS A 40 -6.96 14.03 -6.35
N ARG A 41 -6.85 12.85 -5.76
CA ARG A 41 -5.74 12.45 -4.89
C ARG A 41 -4.93 11.34 -5.56
N TRP A 42 -3.62 11.42 -5.39
CA TRP A 42 -2.67 10.39 -5.76
C TRP A 42 -2.21 9.69 -4.50
N VAL A 43 -2.57 8.42 -4.40
CA VAL A 43 -2.29 7.58 -3.24
C VAL A 43 -1.35 6.47 -3.70
N THR A 44 -0.11 6.50 -3.23
CA THR A 44 0.87 5.44 -3.50
C THR A 44 0.98 4.56 -2.27
N SER A 45 0.67 3.28 -2.43
CA SER A 45 0.83 2.27 -1.38
C SER A 45 1.85 1.24 -1.81
N ARG A 46 2.77 0.86 -0.92
CA ARG A 46 3.77 -0.18 -1.18
C ARG A 46 3.48 -1.40 -0.34
N PHE A 47 3.65 -2.55 -0.96
CA PHE A 47 3.60 -3.81 -0.23
C PHE A 47 4.73 -3.88 0.77
N LEU A 48 4.39 -3.81 2.06
CA LEU A 48 5.35 -4.03 3.13
C LEU A 48 5.50 -5.55 3.29
N ARG A 49 6.70 -6.07 3.02
CA ARG A 49 7.03 -7.43 3.43
C ARG A 49 7.13 -7.42 4.96
N VAL A 50 6.05 -7.75 5.65
CA VAL A 50 6.08 -7.96 7.10
C VAL A 50 7.03 -9.13 7.36
N LEU A 51 8.24 -8.83 7.82
CA LEU A 51 9.09 -9.83 8.44
C LEU A 51 8.40 -10.18 9.76
N PRO A 52 8.12 -11.47 10.05
CA PRO A 52 7.61 -11.83 11.35
C PRO A 52 8.55 -11.24 12.40
N PRO A 53 8.03 -10.65 13.50
CA PRO A 53 8.90 -10.17 14.56
C PRO A 53 9.78 -11.36 14.94
N ILE A 54 11.11 -11.16 14.89
CA ILE A 54 12.03 -12.14 15.46
C ILE A 54 11.54 -12.34 16.89
N SER A 55 10.96 -13.51 17.17
CA SER A 55 10.56 -13.86 18.52
C SER A 55 11.88 -13.99 19.24
N SER A 56 12.35 -12.90 19.83
CA SER A 56 13.53 -12.90 20.67
C SER A 56 13.16 -13.79 21.84
N GLY A 57 13.55 -15.06 21.73
CA GLY A 57 13.54 -15.99 22.84
C GLY A 57 14.37 -15.35 23.92
N SER A 58 13.69 -14.87 24.95
CA SER A 58 14.30 -14.59 26.24
C SER A 58 14.70 -15.93 26.84
N GLU A 59 16.01 -16.20 26.81
CA GLU A 59 16.69 -17.15 27.71
C GLU A 59 16.75 -16.58 29.13
#